data_AF-A0A1A5D385-F1
#
_entry.id   AF-A0A1A5D385-F1
#
_cell.length_a   1.000
_cell.length_b   1.000
_cell.length_c   1.000
_cell.angle_alpha   90.00
_cell.angle_beta   90.00
_cell.angle_gamma   90.00
#
_symmetry.space_group_name_H-M   'P 1'
#
loop_
_entity.id
_entity.type
_entity.pdbx_description
1 polymer ?
#
loop_
_entity_poly.entity_id
_entity_poly.type
_entity_poly.pdbx_seq_one_letter_code
_entity_poly.pdbx_strand_id
1 'polypeptide(L)' 'MPTNIRLTQAEQEALRKKAVEINKELVKRGMQPMKDSELVHAFLERVITSLEVSASGAISLRID' A
#
# COMPACT_ATOMS: atom_id res chain seq x y z
N MET A 1 16.59 0.47 12.25
CA MET A 1 15.80 0.24 11.03
C MET A 1 15.86 1.49 10.17
N PRO A 2 15.93 1.40 8.83
CA PRO A 2 15.82 2.57 7.97
C PRO A 2 14.51 3.30 8.21
N THR A 3 14.55 4.63 8.33
CA THR A 3 13.35 5.47 8.53
C THR A 3 12.74 5.94 7.21
N ASN A 4 13.48 5.83 6.12
CA ASN A 4 13.09 6.26 4.78
C ASN A 4 13.27 5.11 3.79
N ILE A 5 12.28 4.89 2.93
CA ILE A 5 12.34 3.93 1.82
C ILE A 5 12.31 4.72 0.52
N ARG A 6 13.30 4.50 -0.35
CA ARG A 6 13.32 5.09 -1.68
C ARG A 6 12.53 4.21 -2.64
N LEU A 7 11.40 4.72 -3.12
CA LEU A 7 10.62 4.06 -4.17
C LEU A 7 11.28 4.28 -5.54
N THR A 8 11.30 3.23 -6.35
CA THR A 8 11.59 3.31 -7.78
C THR A 8 10.52 4.14 -8.51
N GLN A 9 10.82 4.62 -9.73
CA GLN A 9 9.83 5.36 -10.52
C GLN A 9 8.57 4.53 -10.80
N ALA A 10 8.73 3.22 -11.05
CA ALA A 10 7.60 2.31 -11.28
C ALA A 10 6.71 2.19 -10.04
N GLU A 11 7.30 2.06 -8.85
CA GLU A 11 6.56 2.00 -7.58
C GLU A 11 5.84 3.32 -7.28
N GLN A 12 6.47 4.46 -7.54
CA GLN A 12 5.83 5.78 -7.36
C GLN A 12 4.60 5.94 -8.26
N GLU A 13 4.72 5.58 -9.54
CA GLU A 13 3.61 5.68 -10.49
C GLU A 13 2.47 4.72 -10.15
N ALA A 14 2.80 3.49 -9.72
CA ALA A 14 1.82 2.52 -9.28
C ALA A 14 1.06 3.01 -8.03
N LEU A 15 1.78 3.56 -7.04
CA LEU A 15 1.20 4.14 -5.84
C LEU A 15 0.28 5.31 -6.19
N ARG A 16 0.73 6.21 -7.06
CA ARG A 16 -0.05 7.39 -7.50
C ARG A 16 -1.36 6.98 -8.17
N LYS A 17 -1.32 6.01 -9.08
CA LYS A 17 -2.53 5.47 -9.73
C LYS A 17 -3.50 4.88 -8.73
N LYS A 18 -3.00 4.08 -7.78
CA LYS A 18 -3.84 3.47 -6.74
C LYS A 18 -4.44 4.52 -5.80
N ALA A 19 -3.69 5.56 -5.43
CA ALA A 19 -4.19 6.66 -4.62
C ALA A 19 -5.35 7.41 -5.31
N VAL A 20 -5.23 7.67 -6.62
CA VAL A 20 -6.32 8.29 -7.40
C VAL A 20 -7.57 7.40 -7.41
N GLU A 21 -7.40 6.09 -7.60
CA GLU A 21 -8.50 5.12 -7.59
C GLU A 21 -9.23 5.09 -6.24
N ILE A 22 -8.47 4.94 -5.14
CA ILE A 22 -9.02 4.90 -3.78
C ILE A 22 -9.70 6.23 -3.42
N ASN A 23 -9.07 7.37 -3.72
CA ASN A 23 -9.64 8.67 -3.40
C ASN A 23 -10.93 8.97 -4.17
N LYS A 24 -11.04 8.51 -5.42
CA LYS A 24 -12.32 8.58 -6.15
C LYS A 24 -13.43 7.84 -5.42
N GLU A 25 -13.13 6.67 -4.87
CA GLU A 25 -14.11 5.88 -4.13
C GLU A 25 -14.48 6.52 -2.78
N LEU A 26 -13.49 7.06 -2.05
CA LEU A 26 -13.75 7.81 -0.81
C LEU A 26 -14.66 9.01 -1.05
N VAL A 27 -14.37 9.82 -2.07
CA VAL A 27 -15.18 11.00 -2.41
C VAL A 27 -16.61 10.62 -2.81
N LYS A 28 -16.79 9.55 -3.60
CA LYS A 28 -18.13 9.03 -3.95
C LYS A 28 -18.96 8.66 -2.72
N ARG A 29 -18.29 8.22 -1.64
CA ARG A 29 -18.91 7.87 -0.36
C ARG A 29 -19.05 9.06 0.60
N GLY A 30 -18.74 10.28 0.16
CA GLY A 30 -18.77 11.49 1.00
C GLY A 30 -17.63 11.56 2.03
N MET A 31 -16.59 10.75 1.85
CA MET A 31 -15.42 10.70 2.74
C MET A 31 -14.30 11.59 2.22
N GLN A 32 -13.43 12.04 3.13
CA GLN A 32 -12.25 12.81 2.76
C GLN A 32 -11.22 11.92 2.05
N PRO A 33 -10.58 12.41 0.97
CA PRO A 33 -9.49 11.70 0.32
C PRO A 33 -8.25 11.68 1.22
N MET A 34 -7.40 10.67 1.03
CA MET A 34 -6.15 10.48 1.75
C MET A 34 -4.93 10.92 0.94
N LYS A 35 -3.85 11.27 1.64
CA LYS A 35 -2.53 11.54 1.07
C LYS A 35 -1.84 10.23 0.69
N ASP A 36 -0.92 10.29 -0.27
CA ASP A 36 -0.14 9.13 -0.71
C ASP A 36 0.61 8.47 0.46
N SER A 37 1.15 9.26 1.41
CA SER A 37 1.81 8.72 2.61
C SER A 37 0.85 7.99 3.55
N GLU A 38 -0.38 8.49 3.70
CA GLU A 38 -1.41 7.85 4.54
C GLU A 38 -1.83 6.51 3.94
N LEU A 39 -1.96 6.45 2.60
CA LEU A 39 -2.21 5.20 1.89
C LEU A 39 -1.09 4.17 2.12
N VAL A 40 0.18 4.61 2.03
CA VAL A 40 1.33 3.72 2.28
C VAL A 40 1.34 3.21 3.72
N HIS A 41 1.10 4.08 4.71
CA HIS A 41 1.04 3.66 6.11
C HIS A 41 -0.09 2.65 6.35
N ALA A 42 -1.30 2.93 5.87
CA ALA A 42 -2.44 2.05 6.02
C ALA A 42 -2.23 0.69 5.32
N PHE A 43 -1.55 0.69 4.16
CA PHE A 43 -1.17 -0.53 3.45
C PHE A 43 -0.14 -1.35 4.24
N LEU A 44 0.95 -0.71 4.68
CA LEU A 44 2.03 -1.39 5.41
C LEU A 44 1.53 -2.02 6.70
N GLU A 45 0.69 -1.32 7.46
CA GLU A 45 0.11 -1.81 8.72
C GLU A 45 -0.68 -3.11 8.52
N ARG A 46 -1.46 -3.19 7.44
CA ARG A 46 -2.25 -4.39 7.11
C ARG A 46 -1.40 -5.52 6.56
N VAL A 47 -0.45 -5.20 5.68
CA VAL A 47 0.32 -6.21 4.96
C VAL A 47 1.35 -6.87 5.88
N ILE A 48 2.05 -6.11 6.73
CA ILE A 48 3.20 -6.66 7.46
C ILE A 48 2.84 -7.81 8.40
N THR A 49 1.62 -7.80 8.95
CA THR A 49 1.09 -8.87 9.81
C THR A 49 0.60 -10.09 9.04
N SER A 50 0.42 -9.94 7.73
CA SER A 50 -0.12 -10.94 6.81
C SER A 50 0.96 -11.48 5.86
N LEU A 51 2.22 -11.05 5.99
CA LEU A 51 3.33 -11.57 5.21
C LEU A 51 3.77 -12.93 5.75
N GLU A 52 3.91 -13.89 4.84
CA GLU A 52 4.44 -15.23 5.12
C GLU A 52 5.55 -15.59 4.12
N VAL A 53 6.33 -16.60 4.47
CA VAL A 53 7.37 -17.14 3.60
C VAL A 53 6.90 -18.50 3.10
N SER A 54 6.80 -18.63 1.78
CA SER A 54 6.44 -19.89 1.13
C SER A 54 7.53 -20.95 1.30
N ALA A 55 7.22 -22.20 0.97
CA ALA A 55 8.20 -23.30 0.98
C ALA A 55 9.39 -23.05 0.03
N SER A 56 9.24 -22.20 -0.99
CA SER A 56 10.32 -21.81 -1.90
C SER A 56 11.15 -20.61 -1.42
N GLY A 57 10.83 -20.05 -0.24
CA GLY A 57 11.49 -18.86 0.29
C GLY A 57 10.95 -17.55 -0.30
N ALA A 58 9.87 -17.58 -1.07
CA ALA A 58 9.24 -16.38 -1.59
C ALA A 58 8.36 -15.71 -0.53
N ILE A 59 8.37 -14.38 -0.50
CA ILE A 59 7.46 -13.60 0.37
C ILE A 59 6.10 -13.54 -0.31
N SER A 60 5.05 -13.99 0.38
CA SER A 60 3.67 -13.93 -0.07
C SER A 60 2.77 -13.25 0.96
N LEU A 61 1.64 -12.72 0.48
CA LEU A 61 0.57 -12.23 1.33
C LEU A 61 -0.41 -13.37 1.60
N ARG A 62 -0.68 -13.68 2.87
CA ARG A 62 -1.79 -14.54 3.24
C ARG A 62 -3.10 -13.75 3.07
N ILE A 63 -3.98 -14.26 2.20
CA ILE A 63 -5.33 -13.72 2.02
C ILE A 63 -6.25 -14.68 2.75
N ASP A 64 -6.85 -14.22 3.85
CA ASP A 64 -7.88 -14.93 4.59
C ASP A 64 -9.24 -14.89 3.85
#